data_AF-A0A8T5XIE5-F1
#
_entry.id   AF-A0A8T5XIE5-F1
#
_cell.length_a   1.000
_cell.length_b   1.000
_cell.length_c   1.000
_cell.angle_alpha   90.00
_cell.angle_beta   90.00
_cell.angle_gamma   90.00
#
_symmetry.space_group_name_H-M   'P 1'
#
loop_
_entity.id
_entity.type
_entity.pdbx_description
1 polymer ?
#
loop_
_entity_poly.entity_id
_entity_poly.type
_entity_poly.pdbx_seq_one_letter_code
_entity_poly.pdbx_strand_id
1 'polypeptide(L)'
;MGRYVAKRFVYMLISLWVIATITFFLMHALPGDPFTDTKKLPPEIIANLKAKYNLDKPLIVQYFGYLKDVARGDLGLSLRYRNRT
;
A
#
# COMPACT_ATOMS: atom_id res chain seq x y z
N MET A 1 32.54 -3.68 -16.25
CA MET A 1 31.91 -3.59 -14.91
C MET A 1 30.57 -2.84 -14.91
N GLY A 2 30.44 -1.65 -15.53
CA GLY A 2 29.16 -0.88 -15.55
C GLY A 2 27.93 -1.64 -16.08
N ARG A 3 28.08 -2.43 -17.16
CA ARG A 3 26.99 -3.27 -17.69
C ARG A 3 26.49 -4.32 -16.70
N TYR A 4 27.39 -4.88 -15.89
CA TYR A 4 27.05 -5.87 -14.86
C TYR A 4 26.33 -5.20 -13.67
N VAL A 5 26.82 -4.04 -13.23
CA VAL A 5 26.18 -3.23 -12.17
C VAL A 5 24.77 -2.81 -12.56
N ALA A 6 24.59 -2.29 -13.78
CA ALA A 6 23.28 -1.90 -14.30
C ALA A 6 22.32 -3.10 -14.35
N LYS A 7 22.79 -4.25 -14.86
CA LYS A 7 21.97 -5.47 -14.90
C LYS A 7 21.53 -5.91 -13.50
N ARG A 8 22.43 -5.83 -12.52
CA ARG A 8 22.14 -6.17 -11.12
C ARG A 8 21.15 -5.21 -10.47
N PHE A 9 21.23 -3.91 -10.76
CA PHE A 9 20.25 -2.91 -10.32
C PHE A 9 18.86 -3.18 -10.91
N VAL A 10 18.76 -3.53 -12.19
CA VAL A 10 17.48 -3.88 -12.82
C VAL A 10 16.86 -5.11 -12.17
N TYR A 11 17.65 -6.16 -11.91
CA TYR A 11 17.15 -7.35 -11.21
C TYR A 11 16.66 -7.04 -9.80
N MET A 12 17.36 -6.17 -9.06
CA MET A 12 16.94 -5.72 -7.74
C MET A 12 15.62 -4.93 -7.78
N LEU A 13 15.48 -4.00 -8.72
CA LEU A 13 14.23 -3.25 -8.89
C LEU A 13 13.06 -4.17 -9.25
N ILE A 14 13.28 -5.13 -10.15
CA ILE A 14 12.26 -6.12 -10.52
C ILE A 14 11.88 -6.98 -9.31
N SER A 15 12.86 -7.48 -8.53
CA SER A 15 12.53 -8.31 -7.37
C SER A 15 11.73 -7.53 -6.32
N LEU A 16 12.10 -6.28 -6.05
CA LEU A 16 11.36 -5.41 -5.13
C LEU A 16 9.96 -5.12 -5.65
N TRP A 17 9.82 -4.84 -6.94
CA TRP A 17 8.52 -4.61 -7.58
C TRP A 17 7.61 -5.84 -7.50
N VAL A 18 8.15 -7.04 -7.73
CA VAL A 18 7.40 -8.30 -7.59
C VAL A 18 6.93 -8.49 -6.14
N ILE A 19 7.81 -8.31 -5.15
CA ILE A 19 7.46 -8.43 -3.73
C ILE A 19 6.38 -7.39 -3.34
N ALA A 20 6.56 -6.14 -3.75
CA ALA A 20 5.59 -5.06 -3.50
C ALA A 20 4.22 -5.37 -4.13
N THR A 21 4.22 -5.94 -5.33
CA THR A 21 2.98 -6.33 -6.02
C THR A 21 2.29 -7.49 -5.33
N ILE A 22 3.02 -8.54 -4.99
CA ILE A 22 2.48 -9.70 -4.27
C ILE A 22 1.91 -9.28 -2.91
N THR A 23 2.66 -8.49 -2.14
CA THR A 23 2.20 -8.01 -0.82
C THR A 23 0.97 -7.12 -0.93
N PHE A 24 0.89 -6.24 -1.93
CA PHE A 24 -0.30 -5.43 -2.19
C PHE A 24 -1.53 -6.31 -2.47
N PHE A 25 -1.42 -7.27 -3.38
CA PHE A 25 -2.54 -8.17 -3.70
C PHE A 25 -2.89 -9.08 -2.53
N LEU A 26 -1.91 -9.57 -1.78
CA LEU A 26 -2.14 -10.39 -0.60
C LEU A 26 -2.96 -9.62 0.44
N MET A 27 -2.63 -8.35 0.70
CA MET A 27 -3.39 -7.49 1.62
C MET A 27 -4.82 -7.23 1.13
N HIS A 28 -5.03 -7.07 -0.19
CA HIS A 28 -6.37 -6.89 -0.76
C HIS A 28 -7.19 -8.18 -0.85
N ALA A 29 -6.53 -9.34 -0.90
CA ALA A 29 -7.16 -10.64 -0.92
C ALA A 29 -7.62 -11.09 0.48
N LEU A 30 -7.07 -10.50 1.54
CA LEU A 30 -7.54 -10.76 2.91
C LEU A 30 -9.00 -10.29 3.05
N PRO A 31 -9.94 -11.19 3.38
CA PRO A 31 -11.32 -10.81 3.61
C PRO A 31 -11.42 -10.02 4.92
N GLY A 32 -11.57 -8.69 4.81
CA GLY A 32 -11.74 -7.80 5.94
C GLY A 32 -11.63 -6.33 5.51
N ASP A 33 -12.51 -5.48 6.02
CA ASP A 33 -12.33 -4.03 5.85
C ASP A 33 -11.32 -3.58 6.91
N PRO A 34 -10.26 -2.83 6.56
CA PRO A 34 -9.36 -2.25 7.56
C PRO A 34 -10.08 -1.44 8.65
N PHE A 35 -11.34 -1.04 8.43
CA PHE A 35 -12.18 -0.30 9.37
C PHE A 35 -13.31 -1.14 10.00
N THR A 36 -13.42 -2.45 9.76
CA THR A 36 -14.48 -3.28 10.40
C THR A 36 -14.28 -3.49 11.91
N ASP A 37 -13.04 -3.48 12.40
CA ASP A 37 -12.77 -3.60 13.84
C ASP A 37 -12.99 -2.29 14.62
N THR A 38 -13.10 -1.16 13.94
CA THR A 38 -13.57 0.10 14.54
C THR A 38 -15.08 0.07 14.73
N LYS A 39 -15.56 -0.81 15.62
CA LYS A 39 -16.96 -1.12 15.98
C LYS A 39 -17.86 0.07 16.40
N LYS A 40 -17.44 1.34 16.21
CA LYS A 40 -18.16 2.53 16.69
C LYS A 40 -18.00 3.80 15.85
N LEU A 41 -17.42 3.74 14.64
CA LEU A 41 -17.31 4.94 13.81
C LEU A 41 -18.60 5.16 12.99
N PRO A 42 -19.18 6.37 13.00
CA PRO A 42 -20.26 6.74 12.10
C PRO A 42 -19.90 6.45 10.64
N PRO A 43 -20.87 6.04 9.80
CA PRO A 43 -20.63 5.68 8.40
C PRO A 43 -20.00 6.82 7.59
N GLU A 44 -20.31 8.08 7.93
CA GLU A 44 -19.69 9.27 7.34
C GLU A 44 -18.19 9.35 7.60
N ILE A 45 -17.75 8.98 8.81
CA ILE A 45 -16.32 8.97 9.16
C ILE A 45 -15.60 7.85 8.42
N ILE A 46 -16.24 6.69 8.26
CA ILE A 46 -15.68 5.58 7.48
C ILE A 46 -15.53 5.97 6.01
N ALA A 47 -16.53 6.64 5.41
CA ALA A 47 -16.45 7.13 4.04
C ALA A 47 -15.32 8.15 3.86
N ASN A 48 -15.20 9.11 4.78
CA ASN A 48 -14.10 10.08 4.77
C ASN A 48 -12.72 9.42 4.96
N LEU A 49 -12.62 8.38 5.78
CA LEU A 49 -11.39 7.60 5.94
C LEU A 49 -11.04 6.84 4.67
N LYS A 50 -12.02 6.17 4.04
CA LYS A 50 -11.81 5.49 2.75
C LYS A 50 -11.31 6.45 1.68
N ALA A 51 -11.94 7.63 1.57
CA ALA A 51 -11.50 8.69 0.66
C ALA A 51 -10.08 9.20 0.98
N LYS A 52 -9.77 9.41 2.26
CA LYS A 52 -8.44 9.85 2.71
C LYS A 52 -7.34 8.86 2.39
N TYR A 53 -7.65 7.57 2.44
CA TYR A 53 -6.72 6.48 2.13
C TYR A 53 -6.80 5.99 0.69
N ASN A 54 -7.61 6.64 -0.17
CA ASN A 54 -7.87 6.23 -1.55
C ASN A 54 -8.46 4.82 -1.68
N LEU A 55 -9.02 4.26 -0.61
CA LEU A 55 -9.65 2.94 -0.58
C LEU A 55 -11.00 2.93 -1.33
N ASP A 56 -11.50 4.11 -1.69
CA ASP A 56 -12.67 4.34 -2.54
C ASP A 56 -12.35 4.25 -4.05
N LYS A 57 -11.06 4.28 -4.44
CA LYS A 57 -10.64 4.31 -5.85
C LYS A 57 -10.51 2.90 -6.45
N PRO A 58 -10.52 2.77 -7.79
CA PRO A 58 -10.26 1.49 -8.45
C PRO A 58 -8.90 0.90 -8.03
N LEU A 59 -8.83 -0.44 -7.93
CA LEU A 59 -7.62 -1.19 -7.52
C LEU A 59 -6.34 -0.75 -8.26
N ILE A 60 -6.46 -0.46 -9.56
CA ILE A 60 -5.35 0.00 -10.39
C ILE A 60 -4.80 1.34 -9.86
N VAL A 61 -5.67 2.27 -9.48
CA VAL A 61 -5.27 3.58 -8.95
C VAL A 61 -4.62 3.42 -7.58
N GLN A 62 -5.15 2.52 -6.74
CA GLN A 62 -4.56 2.20 -5.43
C GLN A 62 -3.16 1.60 -5.57
N TYR A 63 -2.98 0.70 -6.54
CA TYR A 63 -1.70 0.06 -6.82
C TYR A 63 -0.64 1.05 -7.30
N PHE A 64 -0.96 1.91 -8.28
CA PHE A 64 -0.01 2.92 -8.75
C PHE A 64 0.29 3.99 -7.69
N GLY A 65 -0.68 4.34 -6.85
CA GLY A 65 -0.47 5.18 -5.67
C GLY A 65 0.54 4.55 -4.71
N TYR A 66 0.29 3.30 -4.32
CA TYR A 66 1.18 2.53 -3.46
C TYR A 66 2.61 2.43 -4.02
N LEU A 67 2.77 2.10 -5.31
CA LEU A 67 4.09 2.05 -5.95
C LEU A 67 4.82 3.40 -5.92
N LYS A 68 4.09 4.50 -6.10
CA LYS A 68 4.65 5.85 -6.07
C LYS A 68 5.12 6.23 -4.66
N ASP A 69 4.36 5.87 -3.64
CA ASP A 69 4.71 6.13 -2.25
C ASP A 69 5.91 5.28 -1.82
N VAL A 70 5.92 3.98 -2.17
CA VAL A 70 7.07 3.09 -1.96
C VAL A 70 8.33 3.61 -2.67
N ALA A 71 8.21 4.10 -3.90
CA ALA A 71 9.33 4.69 -4.64
C ALA A 71 9.87 5.98 -3.98
N ARG A 72 9.05 6.67 -3.18
CA ARG A 72 9.44 7.83 -2.37
C ARG A 72 9.97 7.44 -0.98
N GLY A 73 9.97 6.15 -0.64
CA GLY A 73 10.31 5.66 0.69
C GLY A 73 9.19 5.82 1.72
N ASP A 74 7.98 6.17 1.29
CA ASP A 74 6.80 6.25 2.15
C ASP A 74 6.04 4.91 2.11
N LEU A 75 6.10 4.17 3.22
CA LEU A 75 5.42 2.87 3.35
C LEU A 75 3.98 3.02 3.86
N GLY A 76 3.50 4.25 4.00
CA GLY A 76 2.18 4.56 4.53
C GLY A 76 2.10 4.49 6.06
N LEU A 77 0.94 4.89 6.58
CA LEU A 77 0.68 4.88 8.02
C LEU A 77 0.16 3.51 8.45
N SER A 78 0.73 2.99 9.55
CA SER A 78 0.19 1.79 10.21
C SER A 78 -1.23 2.05 10.74
N LEU A 79 -2.22 1.39 10.14
CA LEU A 79 -3.61 1.44 10.59
C LEU A 79 -3.80 0.77 11.97
N ARG A 80 -2.91 -0.15 12.35
CA ARG A 80 -2.90 -0.85 13.64
C ARG A 80 -2.30 -0.03 14.79
N TYR A 81 -1.31 0.82 14.50
CA TYR A 81 -0.50 1.50 15.53
C TYR A 81 -0.59 3.03 15.48
N ARG A 82 -1.69 3.59 14.95
CA ARG A 82 -1.85 5.05 14.77
C ARG A 82 -1.75 5.89 16.05
N ASN A 83 -1.70 5.27 17.24
CA ASN A 83 -1.72 5.96 18.54
C ASN A 83 -0.46 5.75 19.40
N ARG A 84 0.68 5.45 18.81
CA ARG A 84 1.98 5.43 19.50
C ARG A 84 2.92 6.47 18.90
N THR A 85 2.73 7.72 19.32
CA THR A 85 3.72 8.80 19.24
C THR A 85 3.74 9.49 20.58
#